data_AF-A0A811MD78-F1
#
_entry.id   AF-A0A811MD78-F1
#
_cell.length_a   1.000
_cell.length_b   1.000
_cell.length_c   1.000
_cell.angle_alpha   90.00
_cell.angle_beta   90.00
_cell.angle_gamma   90.00
#
_symmetry.space_group_name_H-M   'P 1'
#
loop_
_entity.id
_entity.type
_entity.pdbx_description
1 polymer ?
#
loop_
_entity_poly.entity_id
_entity_poly.type
_entity_poly.pdbx_seq_one_letter_code
_entity_poly.pdbx_strand_id
1 'polypeptide(L)' 'MASTGAGVTVSVKPQKLVFSPGAKKQSFAVTVTAPSAPAAAAPVYGFLVWSDGGGHDVRSPIVVTWLQPM' A
#
# COMPACT_ATOMS: atom_id res chain seq x y z
N MET A 1 10.19 1.04 -0.02
CA MET A 1 10.53 0.57 1.33
C MET A 1 9.43 -0.35 1.80
N ALA A 2 9.75 -1.51 2.37
CA ALA A 2 8.78 -2.43 2.95
C ALA A 2 8.69 -2.13 4.46
N SER A 3 7.50 -1.79 4.97
CA SER A 3 7.26 -1.64 6.40
C SER A 3 6.71 -2.96 6.96
N THR A 4 7.46 -3.61 7.83
CA THR A 4 7.08 -4.87 8.51
C THR A 4 6.26 -4.55 9.76
N GLY A 5 4.95 -4.76 9.70
CA GLY A 5 4.05 -4.70 10.85
C GLY A 5 3.15 -5.95 10.88
N ALA A 6 3.08 -6.63 12.02
CA ALA A 6 2.16 -7.75 12.30
C ALA A 6 2.13 -8.92 11.28
N GLY A 7 3.16 -9.10 10.45
CA GLY A 7 3.19 -10.11 9.38
C GLY A 7 2.52 -9.66 8.08
N VAL A 8 2.04 -8.41 7.98
CA VAL A 8 1.55 -7.82 6.74
C VAL A 8 2.71 -7.18 5.99
N THR A 9 2.86 -7.52 4.71
CA THR A 9 3.81 -6.88 3.80
C THR A 9 3.04 -6.20 2.67
N VAL A 10 3.44 -4.96 2.36
CA VAL A 10 2.90 -4.21 1.22
C VAL A 10 4.05 -3.95 0.24
N SER A 11 3.81 -4.23 -1.03
CA SER A 11 4.73 -3.91 -2.12
C SER A 11 4.00 -3.24 -3.27
N VAL A 12 4.74 -2.46 -4.05
CA VAL A 12 4.20 -1.72 -5.22
C VAL A 12 5.12 -1.89 -6.41
N LYS A 13 4.54 -2.10 -7.60
CA LYS A 13 5.28 -2.11 -8.87
C LYS A 13 4.53 -1.31 -9.96
N PRO A 14 5.24 -0.45 -10.72
CA PRO A 14 6.64 -0.02 -10.50
C PRO A 14 6.77 0.81 -9.21
N GLN A 15 8.00 1.10 -8.75
CA GLN A 15 8.25 1.95 -7.57
C GLN A 15 8.39 3.44 -7.90
N LYS A 16 8.38 3.79 -9.19
CA LYS A 16 8.42 5.16 -9.70
C LYS A 16 7.47 5.26 -10.88
N LEU A 17 6.64 6.29 -10.88
CA LEU A 17 5.78 6.66 -12.01
C LEU A 17 6.38 7.90 -12.67
N VAL A 18 6.54 7.88 -13.99
CA VAL A 18 7.14 8.98 -14.75
C VAL A 18 6.07 9.62 -15.61
N PHE A 19 5.69 10.85 -15.31
CA PHE A 19 4.67 11.56 -16.08
C PHE A 19 5.31 12.41 -17.17
N SER A 20 4.65 12.51 -18.32
CA SER A 20 5.05 13.37 -19.44
C SER A 20 3.82 13.91 -20.16
N PRO A 21 3.96 14.89 -21.07
CA PRO A 21 2.83 15.38 -21.86
C PRO A 21 2.07 14.27 -22.62
N GLY A 22 2.78 13.22 -23.06
CA GLY A 22 2.21 12.05 -23.73
C GLY A 22 1.76 10.91 -22.80
N ALA A 23 2.25 10.88 -21.56
CA ALA A 23 1.96 9.84 -20.58
C ALA A 23 1.39 10.47 -19.29
N LYS A 24 0.14 10.92 -19.37
CA LYS A 24 -0.56 11.60 -18.25
C LYS A 24 -1.22 10.64 -17.26
N LYS A 25 -1.38 9.38 -17.63
CA LYS A 25 -1.92 8.32 -16.76
C LYS A 25 -0.87 7.24 -16.62
N GLN A 26 -0.67 6.79 -15.38
CA GLN A 26 0.23 5.69 -15.08
C GLN A 26 -0.48 4.66 -14.22
N SER A 27 -0.17 3.39 -14.50
CA SER A 27 -0.73 2.25 -13.77
C SER A 27 0.31 1.68 -12.83
N PHE A 28 -0.14 1.21 -11.67
CA PHE A 28 0.67 0.50 -10.70
C PHE A 28 -0.16 -0.62 -10.07
N ALA A 29 0.52 -1.63 -9.55
CA ALA A 29 -0.08 -2.69 -8.78
C ALA A 29 0.42 -2.61 -7.34
N VAL A 30 -0.49 -2.72 -6.39
CA VAL A 30 -0.19 -2.90 -4.96
C VAL A 30 -0.47 -4.35 -4.61
N THR A 31 0.51 -5.01 -4.00
CA THR A 31 0.38 -6.37 -3.49
C THR A 31 0.46 -6.33 -1.98
N VAL A 32 -0.60 -6.81 -1.33
CA VAL A 32 -0.68 -6.97 0.13
C VAL A 32 -0.60 -8.45 0.44
N THR A 33 0.34 -8.84 1.30
CA THR A 33 0.51 -10.22 1.78
C THR A 33 0.28 -10.24 3.27
N ALA A 34 -0.70 -11.04 3.72
CA ALA A 34 -1.05 -11.23 5.12
C ALA A 34 -1.28 -12.74 5.36
N PRO A 35 -0.26 -13.52 5.75
CA PRO A 35 -0.31 -14.98 5.76
C PRO A 35 -1.24 -15.56 6.85
N SER A 36 -1.46 -14.84 7.95
CA SER A 36 -2.41 -15.23 8.99
C SER A 36 -2.95 -14.01 9.73
N ALA A 37 -4.11 -14.18 10.38
CA ALA A 37 -4.64 -13.20 11.30
C ALA A 37 -3.76 -13.10 12.55
N PRO A 38 -3.52 -11.90 13.11
CA PRO A 38 -2.99 -11.78 14.46
C PRO A 38 -3.98 -12.38 15.45
N ALA A 39 -3.51 -12.80 16.63
CA ALA A 39 -4.32 -13.50 17.63
C ALA A 39 -5.61 -12.75 18.03
N ALA A 40 -5.58 -11.42 18.01
CA ALA A 40 -6.74 -10.58 18.34
C ALA A 40 -7.57 -10.15 17.11
N ALA A 41 -7.22 -10.61 15.90
CA ALA A 41 -7.82 -10.20 14.61
C ALA A 41 -7.91 -8.66 14.43
N ALA A 42 -7.10 -7.90 15.18
CA ALA A 42 -7.12 -6.45 15.18
C ALA A 42 -6.72 -5.91 13.81
N PRO A 43 -7.44 -4.91 13.25
CA PRO A 43 -7.09 -4.32 11.97
C PRO A 43 -5.66 -3.77 11.92
N VAL A 44 -5.02 -3.93 10.77
CA VAL A 44 -3.71 -3.31 10.50
C VAL A 44 -3.90 -2.15 9.52
N TYR A 45 -3.31 -1.01 9.87
CA TYR A 45 -3.43 0.23 9.12
C TYR A 45 -2.09 0.63 8.51
N GLY A 46 -2.13 1.10 7.27
CA GLY A 46 -0.97 1.61 6.55
C GLY A 46 -1.38 2.55 5.43
N PHE A 47 -0.42 2.98 4.64
CA PHE A 47 -0.67 3.81 3.48
C PHE A 47 0.47 3.70 2.45
N LEU A 48 0.14 3.95 1.20
CA LEU A 48 1.08 4.21 0.12
C LEU A 48 1.08 5.71 -0.18
N VAL A 49 2.25 6.33 -0.29
CA VAL A 49 2.39 7.72 -0.76
C VAL A 49 3.21 7.72 -2.05
N TRP A 50 2.67 8.38 -3.08
CA TRP A 50 3.45 8.85 -4.21
C TRP A 50 3.88 10.28 -3.93
N SER A 51 5.19 10.52 -3.87
CA SER A 51 5.77 11.85 -3.71
C SER A 51 6.63 12.18 -4.92
N ASP A 52 6.53 13.41 -5.41
CA ASP A 52 7.38 13.94 -6.48
C ASP A 52 8.60 14.71 -5.95
N GLY A 53 8.69 14.92 -4.63
CA GLY A 53 9.72 15.74 -3.99
C GLY A 53 9.54 17.25 -4.20
N GLY A 54 8.53 17.68 -4.94
CA GLY A 54 8.16 19.08 -5.19
C GLY A 54 7.02 19.58 -4.30
N GLY A 55 6.61 18.79 -3.31
CA GLY A 55 5.54 19.11 -2.36
C GLY A 55 4.19 18.46 -2.67
N HIS A 56 4.08 17.66 -3.74
CA HIS A 56 2.88 16.87 -4.01
C HIS A 56 2.99 15.48 -3.39
N ASP A 57 2.11 15.19 -2.43
CA ASP A 57 1.98 13.87 -1.82
C ASP A 57 0.58 13.29 -2.07
N VAL A 58 0.51 12.22 -2.86
CA VAL A 58 -0.74 11.49 -3.12
C VAL A 58 -0.79 10.26 -2.21
N ARG A 59 -1.58 10.35 -1.14
CA ARG A 59 -1.70 9.31 -0.10
C ARG A 59 -2.92 8.43 -0.32
N SER A 60 -2.70 7.12 -0.39
CA SER A 60 -3.74 6.09 -0.43
C SER A 60 -3.71 5.26 0.86
N PRO A 61 -4.75 5.35 1.72
CA PRO A 61 -4.88 4.49 2.90
C PRO A 61 -5.05 3.02 2.52
N ILE A 62 -4.45 2.12 3.33
CA ILE A 62 -4.58 0.67 3.20
C ILE A 62 -4.99 0.13 4.57
N VAL A 63 -6.09 -0.64 4.62
CA VAL A 63 -6.56 -1.30 5.83
C VAL A 63 -6.67 -2.80 5.56
N VAL A 64 -6.08 -3.60 6.43
CA VAL A 64 -6.20 -5.06 6.41
C VAL A 64 -7.05 -5.49 7.60
N THR A 65 -8.16 -6.16 7.32
CA THR A 65 -9.09 -6.70 8.32
C THR A 65 -9.28 -8.18 8.10
N TRP A 66 -9.56 -8.91 9.19
CA TRP A 66 -9.89 -10.33 9.14
C TRP A 66 -11.37 -10.51 9.43
N LEU A 67 -12.04 -11.30 8.60
CA LEU A 67 -13.42 -11.69 8.86
C LEU A 67 -13.43 -12.54 10.12
N GLN A 68 -14.21 -12.14 11.11
CA GLN A 68 -14.44 -12.97 12.28
C GLN A 68 -15.38 -14.12 11.89
N PRO A 69 -15.12 -15.35 12.35
CA PRO A 69 -16.07 -16.44 12.20
C PRO A 69 -17.41 -16.03 12.85
N MET A 70 -18.51 -16.37 12.19
CA MET A 70 -19.86 -16.21 12.75
C MET A 70 -20.11 -17.18 13.89
#